data_AF-A0AAX0S839-F1
#
_entry.id   AF-A0AAX0S839-F1
#
_cell.length_a   1.000
_cell.length_b   1.000
_cell.length_c   1.000
_cell.angle_alpha   90.00
_cell.angle_beta   90.00
_cell.angle_gamma   90.00
#
_symmetry.space_group_name_H-M   'P 1'
#
loop_
_entity.id
_entity.type
_entity.pdbx_description
1 polymer ?
#
loop_
_entity_poly.entity_id
_entity_poly.type
_entity_poly.pdbx_seq_one_letter_code
_entity_poly.pdbx_strand_id
1 'polypeptide(L)' 'MYPSYTPPHHLKQETLSQVGPWVQYGLNEAQKTSIPHAMMEIAAIAYLMGKGYDPRMAHQMVESWEFDEMF' A
#
# COMPACT_ATOMS: atom_id res chain seq x y z
N MET A 1 21.61 13.19 -17.64
CA MET A 1 20.13 13.23 -17.71
C MET A 1 19.65 14.17 -16.63
N TYR A 2 18.94 15.24 -16.97
CA TYR A 2 18.31 16.12 -15.98
C TYR A 2 17.05 15.44 -15.43
N PRO A 3 16.76 15.51 -14.13
CA PRO A 3 15.52 14.98 -13.58
C PRO A 3 14.33 15.70 -14.21
N SER A 4 13.37 14.94 -14.73
CA SER A 4 12.12 15.44 -15.28
C SER A 4 11.35 16.16 -14.18
N TYR A 5 11.00 17.43 -14.40
CA TYR A 5 10.23 18.21 -13.43
C TYR A 5 8.75 17.77 -13.51
N THR A 6 8.31 16.93 -12.56
CA THR A 6 6.91 16.50 -12.50
C THR A 6 6.08 17.59 -11.83
N PRO A 7 5.05 18.15 -12.49
CA PRO A 7 4.18 19.15 -11.87
C PRO A 7 3.53 18.59 -10.59
N PRO A 8 3.44 19.38 -9.49
CA PRO A 8 2.90 18.92 -8.20
C PRO A 8 1.50 18.29 -8.28
N HIS A 9 0.66 18.75 -9.21
CA HIS A 9 -0.67 18.20 -9.44
C HIS A 9 -0.65 16.75 -9.96
N HIS A 10 0.33 16.41 -10.81
CA HIS A 10 0.48 15.06 -11.35
C HIS A 10 0.96 14.10 -10.25
N LEU A 11 1.89 14.54 -9.41
CA LEU A 11 2.37 13.76 -8.26
C LEU A 11 1.23 13.40 -7.31
N LYS A 12 0.34 14.36 -6.98
CA LYS A 12 -0.81 14.09 -6.12
C LYS A 12 -1.75 13.05 -6.73
N GLN A 13 -2.14 13.23 -7.98
CA GLN A 13 -3.10 12.34 -8.64
C GLN A 13 -2.53 10.93 -8.81
N GLU A 14 -1.29 10.82 -9.24
CA GLU A 14 -0.56 9.56 -9.37
C GLU A 14 -0.49 8.86 -8.01
N THR A 15 -0.03 9.56 -6.96
CA THR A 15 0.07 9.00 -5.61
C THR A 15 -1.29 8.48 -5.12
N LEU A 16 -2.34 9.29 -5.20
CA LEU A 16 -3.68 8.89 -4.75
C LEU A 16 -4.25 7.72 -5.57
N SER A 17 -3.98 7.67 -6.88
CA SER A 17 -4.42 6.56 -7.73
C SER A 17 -3.72 5.24 -7.37
N GLN A 18 -2.46 5.31 -6.96
CA GLN A 18 -1.67 4.12 -6.59
C GLN A 18 -2.07 3.58 -5.21
N VAL A 19 -2.34 4.45 -4.24
CA VAL A 19 -2.67 4.03 -2.86
C VAL A 19 -4.17 3.81 -2.61
N GLY A 20 -5.04 4.41 -3.42
CA GLY A 20 -6.50 4.36 -3.25
C GLY A 20 -7.08 2.95 -3.11
N PRO A 21 -6.71 1.98 -3.96
CA PRO A 21 -7.18 0.59 -3.83
C PRO A 21 -6.82 -0.03 -2.47
N TRP A 22 -5.63 0.28 -1.92
CA TRP A 22 -5.16 -0.27 -0.64
C TRP A 22 -5.87 0.36 0.55
N VAL A 23 -6.17 1.66 0.48
CA VAL A 23 -7.01 2.33 1.49
C VAL A 23 -8.40 1.67 1.52
N GLN A 24 -9.00 1.39 0.37
CA GLN A 24 -10.29 0.71 0.32
C GLN A 24 -10.21 -0.72 0.86
N TYR A 25 -9.12 -1.44 0.55
CA TYR A 25 -8.84 -2.76 1.11
C TYR A 25 -8.78 -2.70 2.64
N GLY A 26 -7.95 -1.85 3.24
CA GLY A 26 -7.83 -1.81 4.70
C GLY A 26 -9.07 -1.26 5.41
N LEU A 27 -9.92 -0.45 4.76
CA LEU A 27 -11.24 -0.11 5.32
C LEU A 27 -12.18 -1.32 5.39
N ASN A 28 -12.08 -2.24 4.44
CA ASN A 28 -12.82 -3.50 4.48
C ASN A 28 -12.22 -4.45 5.52
N GLU A 29 -10.89 -4.47 5.64
CA GLU A 29 -10.18 -5.35 6.57
C GLU A 29 -10.37 -4.92 8.01
N ALA A 30 -10.35 -3.61 8.29
CA ALA A 30 -10.63 -3.05 9.62
C ALA A 30 -12.04 -3.42 10.15
N GLN A 31 -12.98 -3.78 9.27
CA GLN A 31 -14.30 -4.28 9.67
C GLN A 31 -14.27 -5.74 10.14
N LYS A 32 -13.26 -6.51 9.72
CA LYS A 32 -13.09 -7.94 10.05
C LYS A 32 -12.06 -8.17 11.14
N THR A 33 -11.03 -7.33 11.21
CA THR A 33 -9.89 -7.45 12.13
C THR A 33 -9.88 -6.27 13.11
N SER A 34 -8.86 -5.40 13.03
CA SER A 34 -8.72 -4.19 13.83
C SER A 34 -8.12 -3.05 13.01
N ILE A 35 -8.40 -1.81 13.39
CA ILE A 35 -7.83 -0.63 12.73
C ILE A 35 -6.29 -0.67 12.75
N PRO A 36 -5.59 -0.97 13.86
CA PRO A 36 -4.13 -1.05 13.88
C PRO A 36 -3.58 -2.05 12.86
N HIS A 37 -4.20 -3.23 12.79
CA HIS A 37 -3.81 -4.29 11.87
C HIS A 37 -3.97 -3.84 10.41
N ALA A 38 -5.17 -3.40 10.02
CA ALA A 38 -5.43 -2.96 8.65
C ALA A 38 -4.55 -1.76 8.22
N MET A 39 -4.28 -0.82 9.13
CA MET A 39 -3.39 0.31 8.86
C MET A 39 -1.94 -0.14 8.64
N MET A 40 -1.51 -1.17 9.37
CA MET A 40 -0.18 -1.74 9.22
C MET A 40 -0.02 -2.44 7.87
N GLU A 41 -1.02 -3.21 7.45
CA GLU A 41 -1.04 -3.85 6.13
C GLU A 41 -0.96 -2.81 5.00
N ILE A 42 -1.80 -1.77 5.05
CA ILE A 42 -1.77 -0.69 4.05
C ILE A 42 -0.37 -0.05 3.98
N ALA A 43 0.23 0.24 5.13
CA ALA A 43 1.55 0.86 5.20
C ALA A 43 2.64 -0.05 4.62
N ALA A 44 2.60 -1.35 4.92
CA ALA A 44 3.54 -2.33 4.40
C ALA A 44 3.43 -2.48 2.87
N ILE A 45 2.20 -2.59 2.34
CA ILE A 45 1.96 -2.68 0.89
C ILE A 45 2.48 -1.44 0.18
N ALA A 46 2.14 -0.24 0.67
CA ALA A 46 2.60 1.02 0.09
C ALA A 46 4.14 1.15 0.13
N TYR A 47 4.77 0.70 1.22
CA TYR A 47 6.23 0.70 1.34
C TYR A 47 6.89 -0.26 0.33
N LEU A 48 6.35 -1.46 0.14
CA LEU A 48 6.84 -2.42 -0.85
C LEU A 48 6.65 -1.89 -2.28
N MET A 49 5.52 -1.28 -2.60
CA MET A 49 5.33 -0.60 -3.89
C MET A 49 6.37 0.49 -4.11
N GLY A 50 6.69 1.29 -3.09
CA GLY A 50 7.75 2.30 -3.13
C GLY A 50 9.15 1.72 -3.34
N LYS A 51 9.39 0.46 -2.96
CA LYS A 51 10.62 -0.29 -3.27
C LYS A 51 10.64 -0.90 -4.68
N GLY A 52 9.56 -0.75 -5.46
CA GLY A 52 9.46 -1.23 -6.83
C GLY A 52 8.79 -2.60 -7.00
N TYR A 53 8.16 -3.14 -5.95
CA TYR A 53 7.36 -4.37 -6.07
C TYR A 53 6.06 -4.10 -6.82
N ASP A 54 5.62 -5.05 -7.65
CA ASP A 54 4.30 -5.01 -8.27
C ASP A 54 3.21 -4.96 -7.18
N PRO A 55 2.13 -4.17 -7.34
CA PRO A 55 1.13 -4.01 -6.28
C PRO A 55 0.48 -5.33 -5.83
N ARG A 56 0.27 -6.31 -6.72
CA ARG A 56 -0.28 -7.62 -6.34
C ARG A 56 0.73 -8.46 -5.59
N MET A 57 2.00 -8.39 -5.99
CA MET A 57 3.09 -9.07 -5.28
C MET A 57 3.29 -8.49 -3.88
N ALA A 58 3.22 -7.16 -3.74
CA ALA A 58 3.30 -6.49 -2.44
C ALA A 58 2.19 -6.94 -1.49
N HIS A 59 0.94 -7.02 -1.98
CA HIS A 59 -0.18 -7.55 -1.22
C HIS A 59 0.03 -9.00 -0.77
N GLN A 60 0.36 -9.89 -1.70
CA GLN A 60 0.59 -11.31 -1.39
C GLN A 60 1.73 -11.52 -0.38
N MET A 61 2.76 -10.68 -0.42
CA MET A 61 3.83 -10.71 0.58
C MET A 61 3.30 -10.35 1.97
N VAL A 62 2.49 -9.30 2.08
CA VAL A 62 1.91 -8.88 3.35
C VAL A 62 0.94 -9.94 3.89
N GLU A 63 0.04 -10.46 3.05
CA GLU A 63 -0.87 -11.57 3.43
C GLU A 63 -0.08 -12.82 3.89
N SER A 64 1.08 -13.09 3.31
CA SER A 64 1.90 -14.24 3.72
C SER A 64 2.49 -14.11 5.13
N TRP A 65 2.60 -12.90 5.68
CA TRP A 65 3.11 -12.67 7.03
C TRP A 65 2.08 -12.97 8.12
N GLU A 66 0.80 -13.03 7.77
CA GLU A 66 -0.29 -13.37 8.69
C GLU A 66 -0.26 -14.85 9.10
N PHE A 67 0.24 -15.73 8.23
CA PHE A 67 0.29 -17.17 8.49
C PHE A 67 1.34 -17.58 9.55
N ASP A 68 2.29 -16.68 9.87
CA ASP A 68 3.35 -16.90 10.87
C ASP A 68 3.24 -15.95 12.09
N GLU A 69 2.08 -15.29 12.29
CA GLU A 69 1.79 -14.36 13.41
C GLU A 69 2.92 -13.38 13.76
N MET A 70 3.45 -12.66 12.76
CA MET A 70 4.26 -11.45 13.02
C MET A 70 3.44 -10.15 13.05
N PHE A 71 2.10 -10.25 13.11
CA PHE A 71 1.17 -9.11 13.10
C PHE A 71 0.02 -9.24 14.10
#